data_AF-A0A3A1V319-F1
#
_entry.id   AF-A0A3A1V319-F1
#
_cell.length_a   1.000
_cell.length_b   1.000
_cell.length_c   1.000
_cell.angle_alpha   90.00
_cell.angle_beta   90.00
_cell.angle_gamma   90.00
#
_symmetry.space_group_name_H-M   'P 1'
#
loop_
_entity.id
_entity.type
_entity.pdbx_description
1 polymer ?
#
loop_
_entity_poly.entity_id
_entity_poly.type
_entity_poly.pdbx_seq_one_letter_code
_entity_poly.pdbx_strand_id
1 'polypeptide(L)' 'MIRFHVTNYDLAVGQIEVLGVSSASMLQVGDTNSVTLYSMFDTPPESTIVGPLAPFPEPEGAEEAIGELNVNES' A
#
# COMPACT_ATOMS: atom_id res chain seq x y z
N MET A 1 -18.22 38.61 28.69
CA MET A 1 -18.37 38.27 27.26
C MET A 1 -17.75 36.91 27.05
N ILE A 2 -18.54 35.91 26.68
CA ILE A 2 -18.07 34.52 26.56
C ILE A 2 -17.77 34.26 25.09
N ARG A 3 -16.51 33.92 24.79
CA ARG A 3 -16.09 33.42 23.48
C ARG A 3 -16.15 31.90 23.53
N PHE A 4 -17.07 31.32 22.75
CA PHE A 4 -17.16 29.88 22.56
C PHE A 4 -16.46 29.53 21.25
N HIS A 5 -15.37 28.78 21.34
CA HIS A 5 -14.58 28.32 20.20
C HIS A 5 -14.60 26.80 20.20
N VAL A 6 -15.17 26.21 19.15
CA VAL A 6 -15.16 24.76 18.95
C VAL A 6 -14.27 24.48 17.77
N THR A 7 -13.14 23.85 18.02
CA THR A 7 -12.33 23.24 16.98
C THR A 7 -12.65 21.76 16.99
N ASN A 8 -13.32 21.28 15.95
CA ASN A 8 -13.48 19.86 15.73
C ASN A 8 -12.21 19.37 15.02
N TYR A 9 -11.37 18.61 15.74
CA TYR A 9 -10.15 17.97 15.23
C TYR A 9 -10.43 16.55 14.72
N ASP A 10 -11.69 16.20 14.48
CA ASP A 10 -12.10 14.82 14.34
C ASP A 10 -11.84 14.33 12.92
N LEU A 11 -10.77 13.55 12.79
CA LEU A 11 -10.53 12.73 11.62
C LEU A 11 -11.47 11.53 11.67
N ALA A 12 -12.72 11.74 11.28
CA ALA A 12 -13.75 10.71 11.32
C ALA A 12 -13.63 9.79 10.09
N VAL A 13 -12.84 8.72 10.22
CA VAL A 13 -12.74 7.66 9.22
C VAL A 13 -13.87 6.67 9.44
N GLY A 14 -14.86 6.66 8.55
CA GLY A 14 -16.02 5.77 8.65
C GLY A 14 -15.67 4.29 8.40
N GLN A 15 -15.16 3.98 7.21
CA GLN A 15 -14.70 2.63 6.86
C GLN A 15 -13.60 2.74 5.81
N ILE A 16 -12.53 1.96 6.00
CA ILE A 16 -11.51 1.72 4.97
C ILE A 16 -11.44 0.22 4.77
N GLU A 17 -11.68 -0.21 3.54
CA GLU A 17 -11.59 -1.61 3.13
C GLU A 17 -10.43 -1.76 2.14
N VAL A 18 -9.47 -2.62 2.48
CA VAL A 18 -8.27 -2.88 1.68
C VAL A 18 -8.27 -4.35 1.30
N LEU A 19 -8.46 -4.64 0.01
CA LEU A 19 -8.56 -6.00 -0.53
C LEU A 19 -7.20 -6.63 -0.82
N GLY A 20 -6.16 -5.82 -1.00
CA GLY A 20 -4.81 -6.29 -1.28
C GLY A 20 -3.79 -5.16 -1.14
N VAL A 21 -2.55 -5.53 -0.83
CA VAL A 21 -1.41 -4.61 -0.74
C VAL A 21 -0.20 -5.20 -1.47
N SER A 22 0.63 -4.35 -2.05
CA SER A 22 1.92 -4.76 -2.63
C SER A 22 2.93 -5.11 -1.53
N SER A 23 4.04 -5.76 -1.89
CA SER A 23 5.14 -6.08 -0.94
C SER A 23 5.74 -4.84 -0.24
N ALA A 24 5.60 -3.65 -0.82
CA ALA A 24 5.98 -2.38 -0.21
C ALA A 24 4.85 -1.34 -0.37
N SER A 25 4.01 -1.19 0.66
CA SER A 25 2.89 -0.22 0.65
C SER A 25 2.73 0.49 1.98
N MET A 26 2.21 1.73 1.94
CA MET A 26 1.84 2.50 3.13
C MET A 26 0.44 3.08 2.95
N LEU A 27 -0.48 2.74 3.85
CA LEU A 27 -1.77 3.38 3.99
C LEU A 27 -1.70 4.32 5.20
N GLN A 28 -1.97 5.60 4.99
CA GLN A 28 -1.96 6.59 6.07
C GLN A 28 -3.26 7.40 6.10
N VAL A 29 -3.73 7.68 7.32
CA VAL A 29 -4.82 8.62 7.58
C VAL A 29 -4.33 9.70 8.56
N GLY A 30 -4.58 10.96 8.23
CA GLY A 30 -4.12 12.12 8.99
C GLY A 30 -2.80 12.67 8.46
N ASP A 31 -2.24 13.65 9.17
CA ASP A 31 -1.13 14.45 8.65
C ASP A 31 0.23 13.76 8.84
N THR A 32 1.07 13.83 7.82
CA THR A 32 2.50 13.50 7.90
C THR A 32 3.34 14.61 7.31
N ASN A 33 4.44 14.94 7.98
CA ASN A 33 5.40 15.93 7.50
C ASN A 33 6.36 15.38 6.42
N SER A 34 6.78 14.12 6.54
CA SER A 34 7.63 13.48 5.54
C SER A 34 7.53 11.96 5.62
N VAL A 35 7.38 11.31 4.46
CA VAL A 35 7.57 9.87 4.30
C VAL A 35 8.85 9.66 3.50
N THR A 36 9.69 8.72 3.91
CA THR A 36 10.87 8.34 3.13
C THR A 36 11.00 6.83 3.10
N LEU A 37 11.00 6.28 1.89
CA LEU A 37 11.16 4.86 1.65
C LEU A 37 12.55 4.62 1.07
N TYR A 38 13.36 3.85 1.78
CA TYR A 38 14.68 3.45 1.33
C TYR A 38 14.67 1.97 0.99
N SER A 39 15.16 1.65 -0.21
CA SER A 39 15.55 0.29 -0.57
C SER A 39 17.05 0.33 -0.83
N MET A 40 17.82 -0.34 0.03
CA MET A 40 19.27 -0.43 -0.10
C MET A 40 19.63 -1.86 -0.46
N PHE A 41 20.28 -2.02 -1.60
CA PHE A 41 20.86 -3.30 -1.99
C PHE A 41 22.30 -3.34 -1.48
N ASP A 42 22.58 -4.21 -0.50
CA ASP A 42 23.88 -4.31 0.17
C ASP A 42 24.80 -5.37 -0.47
N THR A 43 24.69 -5.57 -1.79
CA THR A 43 25.60 -6.47 -2.50
C THR A 43 26.49 -5.70 -3.47
N PRO A 44 27.80 -6.03 -3.55
CA PRO A 44 28.69 -5.48 -4.56
C PRO A 44 28.15 -5.67 -5.99
N PRO A 45 28.48 -4.79 -6.95
CA PRO A 45 27.96 -4.83 -8.32
C PRO A 45 28.26 -6.15 -9.06
N GLU A 46 29.23 -6.93 -8.59
CA GLU A 46 29.57 -8.25 -9.13
C GLU A 46 28.71 -9.41 -8.57
N SER A 47 27.97 -9.18 -7.47
CA SER A 47 27.11 -10.16 -6.79
C SER A 47 25.63 -10.01 -7.11
N THR A 48 25.24 -8.95 -7.84
CA THR A 48 23.86 -8.78 -8.32
C THR A 48 23.68 -9.59 -9.61
N ILE A 49 23.35 -10.87 -9.49
CA ILE A 49 22.72 -11.59 -10.60
C ILE A 49 21.30 -11.03 -10.68
N VAL A 50 21.05 -10.10 -11.61
CA VAL A 50 19.70 -9.78 -12.05
C VAL A 50 19.17 -11.01 -12.79
N GLY A 51 18.75 -12.01 -12.03
CA GLY A 51 17.79 -12.97 -12.56
C GLY A 51 16.56 -12.18 -12.98
N PRO A 52 15.87 -12.55 -14.07
CA PRO A 52 14.58 -11.94 -14.38
C PRO A 52 13.75 -11.98 -13.09
N LEU A 53 13.20 -10.83 -12.68
CA LEU A 53 12.20 -10.81 -11.62
C LEU A 53 11.14 -11.82 -12.05
N ALA A 54 11.19 -13.02 -11.49
CA ALA A 54 10.15 -13.99 -11.70
C ALA A 54 8.89 -13.31 -11.19
N PRO A 55 7.78 -13.32 -11.95
CA PRO A 55 6.51 -12.91 -11.41
C PRO A 55 6.34 -13.56 -10.04
N PHE A 56 6.01 -12.76 -9.02
CA PHE A 56 5.75 -13.31 -7.71
C PHE A 56 4.71 -14.43 -7.88
N PRO A 57 4.88 -15.58 -7.20
CA PRO A 57 3.86 -16.61 -7.23
C PRO A 57 2.54 -15.98 -6.79
N GLU A 58 1.46 -16.38 -7.46
CA GLU A 58 0.13 -15.97 -7.06
C GLU A 58 -0.06 -16.27 -5.56
N PRO A 59 -0.61 -15.32 -4.78
CA PRO A 59 -0.86 -15.54 -3.37
C PRO A 59 -1.77 -16.78 -3.18
N GLU A 60 -1.59 -17.50 -2.08
CA GLU A 60 -2.44 -18.64 -1.75
C GLU A 60 -3.92 -18.18 -1.73
N GLY A 61 -4.74 -18.73 -2.64
CA GLY A 61 -6.14 -18.32 -2.83
C GLY A 61 -6.39 -17.24 -3.89
N ALA A 62 -5.45 -16.94 -4.80
CA ALA A 62 -5.65 -15.97 -5.88
C ALA A 62 -6.88 -16.26 -6.76
N GLU A 63 -7.20 -17.54 -7.03
CA GLU A 63 -8.41 -17.92 -7.78
C GLU A 63 -9.72 -17.60 -7.04
N GLU A 64 -9.66 -17.48 -5.71
CA GLU A 64 -10.78 -17.13 -4.84
C GLU A 64 -10.86 -15.62 -4.56
N ALA A 65 -9.91 -14.84 -5.09
CA ALA A 65 -9.89 -13.39 -4.93
C ALA A 65 -11.06 -12.74 -5.66
N ILE A 66 -12.06 -12.35 -4.89
CA ILE A 66 -13.29 -11.67 -5.32
C ILE A 66 -13.02 -10.21 -5.77
N GLY A 67 -12.26 -10.01 -6.85
CA GLY A 67 -11.95 -8.66 -7.32
C GLY A 67 -11.39 -8.57 -8.73
N GLU A 68 -10.70 -9.60 -9.20
CA GLU A 68 -10.16 -9.61 -10.57
C GLU A 68 -11.17 -10.27 -11.52
N LEU A 69 -12.26 -9.55 -11.83
CA LEU A 69 -13.06 -9.89 -13.00
C LEU A 69 -12.19 -9.66 -14.23
N ASN A 70 -11.73 -10.74 -14.85
CA ASN A 70 -11.12 -10.73 -16.18
C ASN A 70 -12.16 -10.22 -17.19
N VAL A 71 -12.29 -8.90 -17.32
CA VAL A 71 -12.98 -8.26 -18.44
C VAL A 71 -12.03 -8.36 -19.63
N ASN A 72 -11.97 -9.53 -20.23
CA ASN A 72 -11.65 -9.66 -21.64
C ASN A 72 -12.86 -10.29 -22.31
N GLU A 73 -13.71 -9.38 -22.79
CA GLU A 73 -14.79 -9.67 -23.72
C GLU A 73 -14.23 -10.29 -25.00
N SER A 74 -14.94 -11.33 -25.46
CA SER A 74 -14.96 -11.92 -26.81
C SER A 74 -13.82 -12.86 -27.23
#